data_AF-A0A849Z9P1-F1
#
_entry.id   AF-A0A849Z9P1-F1
#
_cell.length_a   1.000
_cell.length_b   1.000
_cell.length_c   1.000
_cell.angle_alpha   90.00
_cell.angle_beta   90.00
_cell.angle_gamma   90.00
#
_symmetry.space_group_name_H-M   'P 1'
#
loop_
_entity.id
_entity.type
_entity.pdbx_description
1 polymer ?
#
loop_
_entity_poly.entity_id
_entity_poly.type
_entity_poly.pdbx_seq_one_letter_code
_entity_poly.pdbx_strand_id
1 'polypeptide(L)'
;MTRDIALASALVIGCSNTAPVEPVAVVASPPLRAAAPRASALPSTPTLPLATEGIDAHFAYLEKMCSPLSRFTAASGERFAACDCCPNYGESCKPQPPGAEIADTVTPMLIVDQMFRGSFRRAGADEMLMITSGCASAAENNGGVWIGDVEGGSLGKLAYESGDHPEACKKLPREEGIDRLLCTFTHGRAATSTHVLVNDYTRPDAGISARELVEVVSELSHVCSRGAGPITDNRVVSTRFADRDGDGRVDVEVSVSLRSGTVTVAALRKCKDGVFEGDPSSLLAAPKEGVLRFVGKPGRTFEPDAETKKLLARL
;
A
#
# COMPACT_ATOMS: atom_id res chain seq x y z
N MET A 1 12.08 11.31 62.56
CA MET A 1 11.54 12.68 62.72
C MET A 1 10.79 13.02 61.44
N THR A 2 9.55 12.56 61.25
CA THR A 2 8.26 13.21 61.59
C THR A 2 8.03 14.61 61.00
N ARG A 3 6.94 14.65 60.20
CA ARG A 3 5.93 15.72 60.03
C ARG A 3 6.13 16.80 58.96
N ASP A 4 5.38 16.65 57.88
CA ASP A 4 4.05 17.28 57.65
C ASP A 4 3.86 18.80 57.82
N ILE A 5 3.11 19.34 56.84
CA ILE A 5 2.12 20.44 56.86
C ILE A 5 2.57 21.84 56.35
N ALA A 6 2.20 22.08 55.09
CA ALA A 6 1.15 22.99 54.60
C ALA A 6 1.35 24.53 54.47
N LEU A 7 1.05 24.99 53.24
CA LEU A 7 0.09 26.04 52.79
C LEU A 7 0.11 27.45 53.40
N ALA A 8 0.24 28.46 52.52
CA ALA A 8 -0.76 29.52 52.25
C ALA A 8 -0.28 30.41 51.08
N SER A 9 -1.05 30.51 49.97
CA SER A 9 -1.89 31.67 49.58
C SER A 9 -1.09 32.85 48.98
N ALA A 10 -1.49 33.59 47.94
CA ALA A 10 -2.58 33.57 46.97
C ALA A 10 -2.23 34.66 45.93
N LEU A 11 -2.70 34.57 44.68
CA LEU A 11 -3.13 35.77 43.95
C LEU A 11 -4.18 35.44 42.90
N VAL A 12 -5.27 36.20 42.98
CA VAL A 12 -6.45 36.23 42.13
C VAL A 12 -6.26 37.33 41.08
N ILE A 13 -6.66 37.07 39.83
CA ILE A 13 -7.26 37.97 38.81
C ILE A 13 -7.71 36.99 37.69
N GLY A 14 -8.96 36.84 37.24
CA GLY A 14 -10.06 37.79 37.14
C GLY A 14 -10.21 38.25 35.68
N CYS A 15 -11.07 37.59 34.90
CA CYS A 15 -12.04 38.22 33.97
C CYS A 15 -12.79 37.18 33.11
N SER A 16 -14.10 37.15 33.32
CA SER A 16 -15.11 36.42 32.56
C SER A 16 -15.43 37.11 31.24
N ASN A 17 -15.74 36.34 30.19
CA ASN A 17 -16.60 36.79 29.09
C ASN A 17 -17.23 35.57 28.41
N THR A 18 -18.40 35.15 28.90
CA THR A 18 -19.28 34.19 28.22
C THR A 18 -20.49 34.95 27.67
N ALA A 19 -20.54 35.08 26.34
CA ALA A 19 -21.72 35.53 25.64
C ALA A 19 -22.80 34.41 25.62
N PRO A 20 -24.10 34.75 25.64
CA PRO A 20 -25.17 33.77 25.57
C PRO A 20 -25.31 33.21 24.15
N VAL A 21 -25.38 31.88 24.02
CA VAL A 21 -25.69 31.19 22.77
C VAL A 21 -27.22 31.05 22.66
N GLU A 22 -27.80 31.61 21.61
CA GLU A 22 -29.22 31.43 21.26
C GLU A 22 -29.48 30.00 20.77
N PRO A 23 -30.62 29.38 21.14
CA PRO A 23 -31.01 28.08 20.61
C PRO A 23 -31.51 28.20 19.16
N VAL A 24 -30.79 27.57 18.23
CA VAL A 24 -31.24 27.39 16.85
C VAL A 24 -32.35 26.33 16.82
N ALA A 25 -33.56 26.76 16.43
CA ALA A 25 -34.68 25.89 16.16
C ALA A 25 -34.44 25.08 14.87
N VAL A 26 -34.37 23.75 14.99
CA VAL A 26 -34.32 22.84 13.84
C VAL A 26 -35.75 22.59 13.35
N VAL A 27 -36.09 23.16 12.21
CA VAL A 27 -37.35 22.89 11.49
C VAL A 27 -37.16 21.61 10.68
N ALA A 28 -37.90 20.57 11.02
CA ALA A 28 -37.96 19.32 10.26
C ALA A 28 -38.68 19.54 8.91
N SER A 29 -38.01 19.18 7.81
CA SER A 29 -38.61 19.11 6.48
C SER A 29 -39.28 17.74 6.24
N PRO A 30 -40.34 17.68 5.41
CA PRO A 30 -41.22 16.52 5.28
C PRO A 30 -40.56 15.31 4.57
N PRO A 31 -41.07 14.08 4.78
CA PRO A 31 -40.47 12.87 4.23
C PRO A 31 -40.69 12.76 2.73
N LEU A 32 -39.60 12.73 1.97
CA LEU A 32 -39.62 12.35 0.56
C LEU A 32 -39.61 10.81 0.44
N ARG A 33 -40.60 10.34 -0.31
CA ARG A 33 -40.94 8.93 -0.60
C ARG A 33 -39.75 8.09 -1.05
N ALA A 34 -39.75 6.84 -0.57
CA ALA A 34 -38.90 5.75 -1.00
C ALA A 34 -39.00 5.50 -2.52
N ALA A 35 -37.86 5.56 -3.20
CA ALA A 35 -37.63 4.88 -4.46
C ALA A 35 -36.67 3.70 -4.17
N ALA A 36 -37.07 2.50 -4.59
CA ALA A 36 -36.29 1.28 -4.41
C ALA A 36 -34.89 1.41 -5.03
N PRO A 37 -33.81 0.94 -4.37
CA PRO A 37 -32.50 0.90 -4.99
C PRO A 37 -32.50 -0.21 -6.05
N ARG A 38 -32.42 0.19 -7.32
CA ARG A 38 -31.92 -0.67 -8.39
C ARG A 38 -30.49 -1.05 -8.02
N ALA A 39 -30.23 -2.36 -7.92
CA ALA A 39 -28.88 -2.91 -7.87
C ALA A 39 -28.08 -2.40 -9.07
N SER A 40 -27.22 -1.42 -8.85
CA SER A 40 -26.17 -1.07 -9.79
C SER A 40 -25.03 -2.04 -9.57
N ALA A 41 -24.80 -2.90 -10.55
CA ALA A 41 -23.51 -3.56 -10.69
C ALA A 41 -22.45 -2.46 -10.79
N LEU A 42 -21.62 -2.33 -9.76
CA LEU A 42 -20.47 -1.43 -9.80
C LEU A 42 -19.46 -2.01 -10.82
N PRO A 43 -19.06 -1.24 -11.84
CA PRO A 43 -17.95 -1.64 -12.68
C PRO A 43 -16.70 -1.73 -11.81
N SER A 44 -15.91 -2.80 -12.01
CA SER A 44 -14.53 -2.88 -11.58
C SER A 44 -13.83 -1.56 -11.93
N THR A 45 -13.41 -0.80 -10.94
CA THR A 45 -12.67 0.44 -11.17
C THR A 45 -11.35 0.03 -11.82
N PRO A 46 -11.06 0.44 -13.06
CA PRO A 46 -9.69 0.34 -13.55
C PRO A 46 -8.83 1.19 -12.62
N THR A 47 -7.67 0.67 -12.20
CA THR A 47 -6.52 1.51 -11.85
C THR A 47 -6.49 2.58 -12.92
N LEU A 48 -6.73 3.85 -12.57
CA LEU A 48 -6.84 4.92 -13.56
C LEU A 48 -5.61 4.84 -14.48
N PRO A 49 -5.75 4.54 -15.79
CA PRO A 49 -4.88 5.21 -16.71
C PRO A 49 -5.25 6.68 -16.54
N LEU A 50 -4.28 7.52 -16.20
CA LEU A 50 -4.44 8.97 -16.18
C LEU A 50 -5.07 9.39 -17.52
N ALA A 51 -6.39 9.64 -17.55
CA ALA A 51 -6.98 10.39 -18.65
C ALA A 51 -6.67 11.85 -18.29
N THR A 52 -5.68 12.49 -18.91
CA THR A 52 -5.50 12.60 -20.36
C THR A 52 -4.00 12.79 -20.68
N GLU A 53 -3.55 12.22 -21.81
CA GLU A 53 -2.22 12.37 -22.44
C GLU A 53 -1.18 11.23 -22.31
N GLY A 54 -1.61 9.97 -22.21
CA GLY A 54 -0.75 8.83 -22.56
C GLY A 54 0.61 8.77 -21.84
N ILE A 55 1.53 7.97 -22.39
CA ILE A 55 2.87 7.79 -21.82
C ILE A 55 3.75 9.05 -21.92
N ASP A 56 3.37 10.01 -22.78
CA ASP A 56 4.10 11.25 -22.98
C ASP A 56 3.91 12.26 -21.85
N ALA A 57 2.68 12.40 -21.30
CA ALA A 57 2.50 13.20 -20.08
C ALA A 57 3.20 12.56 -18.88
N HIS A 58 3.27 11.23 -18.82
CA HIS A 58 4.05 10.52 -17.82
C HIS A 58 5.55 10.84 -17.93
N PHE A 59 6.11 10.85 -19.14
CA PHE A 59 7.52 11.23 -19.36
C PHE A 59 7.79 12.71 -19.10
N ALA A 60 6.89 13.60 -19.54
CA ALA A 60 7.01 15.03 -19.26
C ALA A 60 6.96 15.32 -17.75
N TYR A 61 6.20 14.51 -17.02
CA TYR A 61 6.14 14.58 -15.58
C TYR A 61 7.44 14.07 -14.93
N LEU A 62 7.94 12.91 -15.37
CA LEU A 62 9.19 12.33 -14.88
C LEU A 62 10.42 13.22 -15.13
N GLU A 63 10.46 13.91 -16.26
CA GLU A 63 11.57 14.80 -16.65
C GLU A 63 11.73 15.99 -15.68
N LYS A 64 10.64 16.41 -15.03
CA LYS A 64 10.70 17.44 -13.97
C LYS A 64 11.24 16.91 -12.65
N MET A 65 11.08 15.61 -12.41
CA MET A 65 11.46 14.92 -11.17
C MET A 65 12.91 14.46 -11.19
N CYS A 66 13.34 13.94 -12.33
CA CYS A 66 14.69 13.50 -12.55
C CYS A 66 15.20 14.07 -13.87
N SER A 67 16.12 15.01 -13.72
CA SER A 67 16.88 15.56 -14.82
C SER A 67 18.33 15.08 -14.68
N PRO A 68 18.86 14.30 -15.63
CA PRO A 68 18.22 13.85 -16.88
C PRO A 68 17.30 12.63 -16.74
N LEU A 69 16.30 12.57 -17.62
CA LEU A 69 15.40 11.44 -17.84
C LEU A 69 15.84 10.70 -19.10
N SER A 70 16.19 9.42 -18.96
CA SER A 70 16.36 8.54 -20.11
C SER A 70 15.01 7.97 -20.56
N ARG A 71 14.80 7.93 -21.87
CA ARG A 71 13.59 7.37 -22.49
C ARG A 71 13.97 6.18 -23.35
N PHE A 72 13.16 5.14 -23.31
CA PHE A 72 13.44 3.84 -23.93
C PHE A 72 12.21 3.32 -24.68
N THR A 73 12.46 2.46 -25.66
CA THR A 73 11.43 1.72 -26.39
C THR A 73 11.88 0.26 -26.49
N ALA A 74 11.12 -0.68 -25.93
CA ALA A 74 11.38 -2.11 -26.06
C ALA A 74 11.17 -2.58 -27.51
N ALA A 75 11.74 -3.74 -27.82
CA ALA A 75 11.47 -4.44 -29.09
C ALA A 75 9.97 -4.73 -29.31
N SER A 76 9.18 -4.85 -28.25
CA SER A 76 7.71 -4.98 -28.29
C SER A 76 6.97 -3.70 -28.69
N GLY A 77 7.67 -2.56 -28.77
CA GLY A 77 7.10 -1.23 -29.01
C GLY A 77 6.61 -0.51 -27.76
N GLU A 78 6.71 -1.15 -26.59
CA GLU A 78 6.40 -0.52 -25.30
C GLU A 78 7.45 0.55 -24.97
N ARG A 79 7.01 1.69 -24.45
CA ARG A 79 7.89 2.81 -24.09
C ARG A 79 8.08 2.84 -22.58
N PHE A 80 9.26 3.22 -22.12
CA PHE A 80 9.57 3.40 -20.70
C PHE A 80 10.43 4.63 -20.51
N ALA A 81 10.49 5.16 -19.29
CA ALA A 81 11.48 6.15 -18.92
C ALA A 81 12.09 5.79 -17.57
N ALA A 82 13.36 6.12 -17.41
CA ALA A 82 14.05 5.98 -16.15
C ALA A 82 14.86 7.22 -15.82
N CYS A 83 14.94 7.51 -14.53
CA CYS A 83 15.87 8.51 -14.03
C CYS A 83 17.30 7.96 -14.14
N ASP A 84 18.26 8.78 -14.55
CA ASP A 84 19.68 8.40 -14.70
C ASP A 84 20.43 8.28 -13.35
N CYS A 85 19.74 8.43 -12.22
CA CYS A 85 20.35 8.42 -10.90
C CYS A 85 19.36 8.06 -9.80
N CYS A 86 19.91 7.54 -8.69
CA CYS A 86 19.13 7.19 -7.52
C CYS A 86 19.06 8.30 -6.47
N PRO A 87 17.86 8.68 -6.01
CA PRO A 87 17.67 9.83 -5.15
C PRO A 87 18.18 9.67 -3.71
N ASN A 88 18.90 8.60 -3.35
CA ASN A 88 19.06 8.22 -1.94
C ASN A 88 20.48 8.01 -1.40
N TYR A 89 21.52 8.47 -2.10
CA TYR A 89 22.91 8.38 -1.55
C TYR A 89 23.65 9.72 -1.47
N GLY A 90 22.96 10.85 -1.64
CA GLY A 90 23.62 12.17 -1.64
C GLY A 90 24.61 12.37 -2.79
N GLU A 91 24.66 11.44 -3.75
CA GLU A 91 25.49 11.53 -4.94
C GLU A 91 24.80 12.36 -6.01
N SER A 92 25.55 13.26 -6.63
CA SER A 92 25.10 14.03 -7.79
C SER A 92 24.87 13.10 -8.99
N CYS A 93 23.67 13.19 -9.57
CA CYS A 93 23.29 12.47 -10.78
C CYS A 93 24.32 12.63 -11.90
N LYS A 94 24.77 11.53 -12.51
CA LYS A 94 25.61 11.54 -13.71
C LYS A 94 24.74 11.18 -14.92
N PRO A 95 24.52 12.11 -15.87
CA PRO A 95 23.79 11.84 -17.11
C PRO A 95 24.36 10.65 -17.88
N GLN A 96 23.50 9.79 -18.43
CA GLN A 96 23.90 8.92 -19.52
C GLN A 96 23.99 9.74 -20.81
N PRO A 97 25.00 9.49 -21.68
CA PRO A 97 25.08 10.17 -22.95
C PRO A 97 23.90 9.79 -23.87
N PRO A 98 23.32 10.75 -24.61
CA PRO A 98 22.26 10.46 -25.58
C PRO A 98 22.69 9.40 -26.58
N GLY A 99 21.88 8.34 -26.75
CA GLY A 99 22.15 7.27 -27.72
C GLY A 99 23.13 6.20 -27.27
N ALA A 100 23.52 6.16 -25.98
CA ALA A 100 24.22 5.02 -25.42
C ALA A 100 23.40 3.74 -25.66
N GLU A 101 24.02 2.72 -26.26
CA GLU A 101 23.41 1.39 -26.30
C GLU A 101 23.21 0.93 -24.85
N ILE A 102 21.96 0.67 -24.52
CA ILE A 102 21.62 -0.04 -23.29
C ILE A 102 22.19 -1.45 -23.51
N ALA A 103 23.38 -1.71 -22.98
CA ALA A 103 23.79 -3.09 -22.80
C ALA A 103 22.65 -3.78 -22.05
N ASP A 104 22.32 -5.03 -22.35
CA ASP A 104 21.28 -5.82 -21.64
C ASP A 104 21.48 -5.84 -20.10
N THR A 105 22.62 -5.32 -19.63
CA THR A 105 23.05 -5.15 -18.25
C THR A 105 22.83 -3.75 -17.65
N VAL A 106 22.38 -2.73 -18.39
CA VAL A 106 22.05 -1.42 -17.80
C VAL A 106 20.70 -1.56 -17.11
N THR A 107 20.76 -1.87 -15.83
CA THR A 107 19.58 -1.85 -14.96
C THR A 107 19.05 -0.41 -14.94
N PRO A 108 17.81 -0.15 -15.39
CA PRO A 108 17.24 1.20 -15.32
C PRO A 108 17.36 1.70 -13.87
N MET A 109 17.94 2.89 -13.69
CA MET A 109 18.28 3.33 -12.34
C MET A 109 17.02 3.64 -11.53
N LEU A 110 15.95 4.19 -12.11
CA LEU A 110 14.64 4.26 -11.43
C LEU A 110 13.48 4.18 -12.42
N ILE A 111 12.60 3.18 -12.34
CA ILE A 111 11.37 3.06 -13.15
C ILE A 111 10.17 3.51 -12.30
N VAL A 112 9.18 4.17 -12.89
CA VAL A 112 7.88 4.42 -12.22
C VAL A 112 6.91 3.30 -12.57
N ASP A 113 6.46 2.58 -11.57
CA ASP A 113 5.53 1.46 -11.75
C ASP A 113 4.06 1.93 -11.69
N GLN A 114 3.75 2.85 -10.77
CA GLN A 114 2.39 3.33 -10.52
C GLN A 114 2.39 4.79 -10.05
N MET A 115 1.32 5.52 -10.37
CA MET A 115 1.14 6.92 -9.98
C MET A 115 -0.27 7.20 -9.46
N PHE A 116 -0.37 8.04 -8.43
CA PHE A 116 -1.64 8.46 -7.85
C PHE A 116 -1.63 9.95 -7.57
N ARG A 117 -2.58 10.70 -8.13
CA ARG A 117 -2.82 12.10 -7.76
C ARG A 117 -3.84 12.18 -6.63
N GLY A 118 -3.62 13.05 -5.67
CA GLY A 118 -4.47 13.12 -4.49
C GLY A 118 -3.98 14.06 -3.40
N SER A 119 -4.55 13.91 -2.21
CA SER A 119 -4.23 14.65 -0.99
C SER A 119 -3.75 13.62 0.04
N PHE A 120 -2.47 13.27 0.05
CA PHE A 120 -1.95 12.12 0.81
C PHE A 120 -1.40 12.51 2.18
N ARG A 121 -0.71 13.64 2.30
CA ARG A 121 -0.10 14.08 3.57
C ARG A 121 -0.96 15.09 4.32
N ARG A 122 -1.81 15.84 3.61
CA ARG A 122 -2.68 16.86 4.21
C ARG A 122 -3.93 17.10 3.37
N ALA A 123 -5.04 17.43 4.03
CA ALA A 123 -6.33 17.59 3.37
C ALA A 123 -6.30 18.75 2.36
N GLY A 124 -6.84 18.51 1.17
CA GLY A 124 -6.93 19.51 0.10
C GLY A 124 -5.62 19.83 -0.62
N ALA A 125 -4.50 19.19 -0.28
CA ALA A 125 -3.28 19.31 -1.07
C ALA A 125 -3.45 18.65 -2.44
N ASP A 126 -2.76 19.19 -3.44
CA ASP A 126 -2.64 18.59 -4.76
C ASP A 126 -1.26 17.94 -4.82
N GLU A 127 -1.20 16.65 -4.56
CA GLU A 127 0.02 15.86 -4.45
C GLU A 127 0.01 14.74 -5.49
N MET A 128 1.19 14.30 -5.86
CA MET A 128 1.40 13.07 -6.61
C MET A 128 2.23 12.11 -5.79
N LEU A 129 1.79 10.86 -5.79
CA LEU A 129 2.51 9.73 -5.26
C LEU A 129 2.97 8.84 -6.41
N MET A 130 4.24 8.46 -6.41
CA MET A 130 4.83 7.55 -7.40
C MET A 130 5.47 6.36 -6.69
N ILE A 131 5.09 5.16 -7.11
CA ILE A 131 5.78 3.92 -6.73
C ILE A 131 6.84 3.65 -7.78
N THR A 132 8.05 3.38 -7.33
CA THR A 132 9.23 3.34 -8.20
C THR A 132 10.07 2.11 -7.90
N SER A 133 10.68 1.52 -8.93
CA SER A 133 11.63 0.41 -8.83
C SER A 133 13.04 0.82 -9.28
N GLY A 134 14.09 0.08 -8.92
CA GLY A 134 15.44 0.20 -9.49
C GLY A 134 16.52 0.86 -8.60
N CYS A 135 16.15 1.64 -7.57
CA CYS A 135 17.11 2.47 -6.82
C CYS A 135 17.62 1.98 -5.48
N ALA A 136 17.19 0.80 -5.04
CA ALA A 136 17.55 0.26 -3.74
C ALA A 136 17.93 -1.22 -3.85
N SER A 137 19.01 -1.53 -4.57
CA SER A 137 19.47 -2.91 -4.85
C SER A 137 19.73 -3.77 -3.60
N ALA A 138 19.92 -3.13 -2.43
CA ALA A 138 20.11 -3.76 -1.14
C ALA A 138 18.84 -3.88 -0.29
N ALA A 139 17.74 -3.20 -0.65
CA ALA A 139 16.44 -3.38 -0.01
C ALA A 139 15.76 -4.59 -0.64
N GLU A 140 15.09 -5.43 0.16
CA GLU A 140 14.41 -6.64 -0.35
C GLU A 140 13.37 -6.34 -1.44
N ASN A 141 12.86 -5.10 -1.50
CA ASN A 141 11.93 -4.60 -2.51
C ASN A 141 12.56 -3.40 -3.25
N ASN A 142 13.44 -3.68 -4.22
CA ASN A 142 14.21 -2.72 -5.02
C ASN A 142 13.42 -1.49 -5.51
N GLY A 143 13.29 -0.44 -4.70
CA GLY A 143 12.41 0.68 -5.04
C GLY A 143 12.02 1.55 -3.84
N GLY A 144 10.97 2.34 -4.04
CA GLY A 144 10.37 3.17 -2.99
C GLY A 144 9.22 4.04 -3.51
N VAL A 145 8.64 4.83 -2.60
CA VAL A 145 7.55 5.77 -2.91
C VAL A 145 8.05 7.21 -2.87
N TRP A 146 7.87 7.95 -3.97
CA TRP A 146 8.05 9.40 -3.99
C TRP A 146 6.74 10.12 -3.76
N ILE A 147 6.80 11.24 -3.03
CA ILE A 147 5.68 12.15 -2.86
C ILE A 147 6.13 13.55 -3.27
N GLY A 148 5.34 14.21 -4.12
CA GLY A 148 5.60 15.56 -4.62
C GLY A 148 4.35 16.45 -4.62
N ASP A 149 4.51 17.74 -4.31
CA ASP A 149 3.45 18.75 -4.36
C ASP A 149 3.31 19.20 -5.81
N VAL A 150 2.07 19.35 -6.29
CA VAL A 150 1.74 19.82 -7.63
C VAL A 150 1.36 21.30 -7.54
N GLU A 151 2.34 22.18 -7.72
CA GLU A 151 2.12 23.64 -7.70
C GLU A 151 2.29 24.22 -9.09
N GLY A 152 1.26 24.91 -9.61
CA GLY A 152 1.32 25.55 -10.93
C GLY A 152 1.60 24.59 -12.09
N GLY A 153 1.28 23.30 -11.94
CA GLY A 153 1.61 22.25 -12.91
C GLY A 153 3.08 21.79 -12.88
N SER A 154 3.86 22.26 -11.91
CA SER A 154 5.22 21.78 -11.61
C SER A 154 5.20 20.89 -10.37
N LEU A 155 6.13 19.94 -10.30
CA LEU A 155 6.26 19.10 -9.12
C LEU A 155 7.40 19.59 -8.24
N GLY A 156 7.10 19.90 -6.99
CA GLY A 156 8.10 20.04 -5.93
C GLY A 156 8.37 18.68 -5.30
N LYS A 157 9.64 18.25 -5.24
CA LYS A 157 10.01 17.05 -4.47
C LYS A 157 9.80 17.31 -2.99
N LEU A 158 9.12 16.41 -2.29
CA LEU A 158 8.88 16.54 -0.85
C LEU A 158 9.53 15.43 -0.04
N ALA A 159 9.29 14.18 -0.43
CA ALA A 159 9.70 13.02 0.35
C ALA A 159 9.96 11.81 -0.56
N TYR A 160 10.82 10.92 -0.08
CA TYR A 160 11.06 9.61 -0.66
C TYR A 160 11.16 8.55 0.43
N GLU A 161 10.26 7.57 0.38
CA GLU A 161 10.19 6.44 1.30
C GLU A 161 10.88 5.22 0.67
N SER A 162 12.14 5.00 1.04
CA SER A 162 12.95 3.89 0.51
C SER A 162 12.42 2.54 0.97
N GLY A 163 12.39 1.55 0.08
CA GLY A 163 11.92 0.19 0.38
C GLY A 163 10.39 0.05 0.46
N ASP A 164 9.64 1.15 0.42
CA ASP A 164 8.19 1.15 0.23
C ASP A 164 7.89 0.92 -1.27
N HIS A 165 8.10 -0.31 -1.76
CA HIS A 165 7.87 -0.70 -3.15
C HIS A 165 6.81 -1.80 -3.24
N PRO A 166 5.51 -1.44 -3.17
CA PRO A 166 4.43 -2.39 -3.34
C PRO A 166 4.28 -2.84 -4.78
N GLU A 167 3.92 -4.11 -4.95
CA GLU A 167 3.64 -4.72 -6.25
C GLU A 167 2.41 -4.08 -6.92
N ALA A 168 1.37 -3.79 -6.12
CA ALA A 168 0.14 -3.19 -6.61
C ALA A 168 -0.50 -2.33 -5.53
N CYS A 169 -1.02 -1.17 -5.90
CA CYS A 169 -1.80 -0.30 -5.02
C CYS A 169 -3.12 0.11 -5.65
N LYS A 170 -4.11 0.37 -4.79
CA LYS A 170 -5.41 0.93 -5.15
C LYS A 170 -5.71 2.09 -4.22
N LYS A 171 -6.25 3.17 -4.78
CA LYS A 171 -6.69 4.33 -3.99
C LYS A 171 -7.96 3.96 -3.21
N LEU A 172 -7.94 4.16 -1.90
CA LEU A 172 -9.11 4.04 -1.06
C LEU A 172 -10.05 5.22 -1.27
N PRO A 173 -11.38 5.05 -1.04
CA PRO A 173 -12.29 6.18 -0.92
C PRO A 173 -11.75 7.22 0.05
N ARG A 174 -11.83 8.49 -0.35
CA ARG A 174 -11.30 9.62 0.40
C ARG A 174 -12.07 9.77 1.71
N GLU A 175 -11.33 9.90 2.81
CA GLU A 175 -11.88 10.06 4.15
C GLU A 175 -11.19 11.26 4.81
N GLU A 176 -11.96 12.15 5.45
CA GLU A 176 -11.42 13.36 6.12
C GLU A 176 -10.57 14.26 5.18
N GLY A 177 -10.86 14.23 3.87
CA GLY A 177 -10.09 14.98 2.88
C GLY A 177 -8.72 14.37 2.54
N ILE A 178 -8.39 13.20 3.10
CA ILE A 178 -7.13 12.46 2.89
C ILE A 178 -7.36 11.26 1.99
N ASP A 179 -6.47 11.10 1.03
CA ASP A 179 -6.35 9.92 0.19
C ASP A 179 -5.35 8.93 0.82
N ARG A 180 -5.70 7.64 0.77
CA ARG A 180 -4.86 6.53 1.24
C ARG A 180 -4.75 5.48 0.14
N LEU A 181 -3.72 4.65 0.22
CA LEU A 181 -3.54 3.53 -0.70
C LEU A 181 -3.66 2.21 0.04
N LEU A 182 -4.45 1.28 -0.50
CA LEU A 182 -4.37 -0.13 -0.14
C LEU A 182 -3.34 -0.78 -1.07
N CYS A 183 -2.25 -1.30 -0.49
CA CYS A 183 -1.10 -1.80 -1.22
C CYS A 183 -0.81 -3.24 -0.85
N THR A 184 -0.41 -4.02 -1.86
CA THR A 184 0.06 -5.40 -1.70
C THR A 184 1.57 -5.44 -1.87
N PHE A 185 2.26 -6.04 -0.92
CA PHE A 185 3.70 -6.26 -0.94
C PHE A 185 3.96 -7.75 -0.94
N THR A 186 4.74 -8.23 -1.89
CA THR A 186 5.21 -9.62 -1.91
C THR A 186 6.69 -9.61 -1.55
N HIS A 187 7.02 -10.05 -0.33
CA HIS A 187 8.40 -10.03 0.15
C HIS A 187 9.20 -11.24 -0.35
N GLY A 188 10.49 -10.99 -0.55
CA GLY A 188 11.52 -11.99 -0.80
C GLY A 188 11.58 -12.44 -2.26
N ARG A 189 12.80 -12.79 -2.70
CA ARG A 189 13.06 -13.37 -4.04
C ARG A 189 12.28 -14.67 -4.33
N ALA A 190 11.57 -15.20 -3.34
CA ALA A 190 10.79 -16.42 -3.41
C ALA A 190 9.29 -16.25 -3.06
N ALA A 191 8.78 -15.01 -2.97
CA ALA A 191 7.37 -14.72 -2.68
C ALA A 191 6.83 -15.48 -1.44
N THR A 192 7.59 -15.44 -0.36
CA THR A 192 7.37 -16.24 0.85
C THR A 192 6.26 -15.67 1.73
N SER A 193 6.01 -14.38 1.61
CA SER A 193 4.89 -13.73 2.27
C SER A 193 4.31 -12.63 1.37
N THR A 194 3.00 -12.48 1.43
CA THR A 194 2.27 -11.37 0.83
C THR A 194 1.58 -10.57 1.93
N HIS A 195 1.88 -9.29 2.01
CA HIS A 195 1.31 -8.36 2.97
C HIS A 195 0.31 -7.45 2.27
N VAL A 196 -0.82 -7.19 2.92
CA VAL A 196 -1.79 -6.19 2.49
C VAL A 196 -1.81 -5.08 3.52
N LEU A 197 -1.36 -3.89 3.12
CA LEU A 197 -1.17 -2.73 3.98
C LEU A 197 -2.04 -1.56 3.53
N VAL A 198 -2.49 -0.74 4.47
CA VAL A 198 -3.04 0.60 4.19
C VAL A 198 -1.96 1.64 4.44
N ASN A 199 -1.50 2.28 3.38
CA ASN A 199 -0.52 3.35 3.43
C ASN A 199 -1.22 4.70 3.68
N ASP A 200 -1.03 5.21 4.90
CA ASP A 200 -1.47 6.53 5.34
C ASP A 200 -0.26 7.46 5.49
N TYR A 201 0.02 8.25 4.45
CA TYR A 201 1.18 9.13 4.39
C TYR A 201 1.06 10.38 5.26
N THR A 202 -0.03 10.55 6.01
CA THR A 202 -0.09 11.55 7.09
C THR A 202 0.70 11.11 8.33
N ARG A 203 1.04 9.82 8.41
CA ARG A 203 1.79 9.20 9.52
C ARG A 203 2.91 8.32 8.96
N PRO A 204 3.93 8.90 8.30
CA PRO A 204 5.00 8.13 7.66
C PRO A 204 5.79 7.25 8.66
N ASP A 205 5.91 7.71 9.90
CA ASP A 205 6.60 6.98 10.98
C ASP A 205 5.75 5.84 11.61
N ALA A 206 4.52 5.62 11.13
CA ALA A 206 3.72 4.49 11.58
C ALA A 206 4.38 3.19 11.09
N GLY A 207 4.90 2.40 12.03
CA GLY A 207 5.50 1.10 11.73
C GLY A 207 4.54 0.15 11.00
N ILE A 208 5.09 -0.90 10.37
CA ILE A 208 4.34 -1.85 9.52
C ILE A 208 3.11 -2.40 10.24
N SER A 209 3.21 -2.77 11.51
CA SER A 209 2.10 -3.32 12.30
C SER A 209 0.90 -2.39 12.45
N ALA A 210 1.09 -1.07 12.30
CA ALA A 210 0.00 -0.09 12.35
C ALA A 210 -0.70 0.09 11.00
N ARG A 211 -0.07 -0.36 9.91
CA ARG A 211 -0.54 -0.24 8.52
C ARG A 211 -1.04 -1.58 7.98
N GLU A 212 -0.56 -2.68 8.53
CA GLU A 212 -0.87 -4.03 8.07
C GLU A 212 -2.27 -4.49 8.42
N LEU A 213 -2.98 -4.96 7.40
CA LEU A 213 -4.24 -5.67 7.58
C LEU A 213 -3.98 -7.17 7.75
N VAL A 214 -3.15 -7.74 6.87
CA VAL A 214 -2.81 -9.16 6.89
C VAL A 214 -1.47 -9.43 6.25
N GLU A 215 -0.72 -10.36 6.83
CA GLU A 215 0.35 -11.11 6.20
C GLU A 215 -0.14 -12.53 5.88
N VAL A 216 0.12 -12.98 4.65
CA VAL A 216 -0.20 -14.32 4.17
C VAL A 216 1.08 -15.02 3.77
N VAL A 217 1.42 -16.13 4.43
CA VAL A 217 2.69 -16.85 4.24
C VAL A 217 2.54 -18.06 3.32
N SER A 218 3.50 -18.24 2.41
CA SER A 218 3.70 -19.46 1.63
C SER A 218 5.03 -20.11 2.01
N GLU A 219 4.97 -21.33 2.49
CA GLU A 219 6.12 -22.12 2.92
C GLU A 219 6.61 -23.04 1.80
N LEU A 220 6.02 -22.94 0.60
CA LEU A 220 6.24 -23.84 -0.52
C LEU A 220 7.65 -23.76 -1.09
N SER A 221 8.26 -22.57 -1.08
CA SER A 221 9.65 -22.37 -1.46
C SER A 221 10.65 -22.92 -0.44
N HIS A 222 10.20 -23.27 0.77
CA HIS A 222 11.05 -23.72 1.88
C HIS A 222 10.94 -25.22 2.18
N VAL A 223 10.21 -25.99 1.36
CA VAL A 223 10.00 -27.45 1.53
C VAL A 223 11.30 -28.19 1.87
N CYS A 224 12.37 -27.93 1.10
CA CYS A 224 13.63 -28.64 1.25
C CYS A 224 14.50 -28.16 2.43
N SER A 225 14.23 -26.96 2.95
CA SER A 225 14.97 -26.38 4.08
C SER A 225 14.32 -26.66 5.44
N ARG A 226 13.01 -26.90 5.48
CA ARG A 226 12.25 -27.02 6.73
C ARG A 226 12.20 -28.44 7.30
N GLY A 227 12.37 -29.46 6.46
CA GLY A 227 12.22 -30.86 6.85
C GLY A 227 10.77 -31.35 6.79
N ALA A 228 10.51 -32.51 7.39
CA ALA A 228 9.21 -33.17 7.30
C ALA A 228 8.23 -32.56 8.31
N GLY A 229 7.00 -32.32 7.89
CA GLY A 229 6.01 -31.64 8.74
C GLY A 229 4.90 -30.96 7.95
N PRO A 230 4.02 -30.22 8.63
CA PRO A 230 2.99 -29.42 7.98
C PRO A 230 3.61 -28.34 7.09
N ILE A 231 2.87 -27.95 6.06
CA ILE A 231 3.26 -26.92 5.11
C ILE A 231 2.02 -26.18 4.61
N THR A 232 2.15 -24.87 4.39
CA THR A 232 1.12 -24.04 3.77
C THR A 232 1.59 -23.37 2.47
N ASP A 233 0.64 -23.05 1.60
CA ASP A 233 0.81 -22.14 0.45
C ASP A 233 -0.41 -21.23 0.43
N ASN A 234 -0.39 -20.22 1.30
CA ASN A 234 -1.46 -19.26 1.37
C ASN A 234 -1.13 -18.09 0.44
N ARG A 235 -2.13 -17.56 -0.26
CA ARG A 235 -1.94 -16.45 -1.22
C ARG A 235 -3.07 -15.44 -1.15
N VAL A 236 -2.74 -14.17 -1.40
CA VAL A 236 -3.75 -13.14 -1.68
C VAL A 236 -4.22 -13.32 -3.12
N VAL A 237 -5.53 -13.47 -3.31
CA VAL A 237 -6.16 -13.62 -4.65
C VAL A 237 -6.63 -12.27 -5.17
N SER A 238 -7.31 -11.50 -4.33
CA SER A 238 -7.80 -10.18 -4.70
C SER A 238 -8.13 -9.33 -3.48
N THR A 239 -8.21 -8.02 -3.71
CA THR A 239 -8.66 -7.03 -2.73
C THR A 239 -9.82 -6.23 -3.30
N ARG A 240 -10.83 -5.95 -2.47
CA ARG A 240 -11.99 -5.13 -2.83
C ARG A 240 -12.42 -4.21 -1.69
N PHE A 241 -13.14 -3.16 -2.06
CA PHE A 241 -13.72 -2.18 -1.15
C PHE A 241 -15.22 -2.39 -1.04
N ALA A 242 -15.76 -2.24 0.16
CA ALA A 242 -17.19 -2.22 0.40
C ALA A 242 -17.50 -1.24 1.54
N ASP A 243 -18.75 -0.82 1.67
CA ASP A 243 -19.29 -0.24 2.90
C ASP A 243 -20.41 -1.20 3.31
N ARG A 244 -20.09 -2.14 4.21
CA ARG A 244 -21.00 -3.26 4.50
C ARG A 244 -21.96 -2.98 5.63
N ASP A 245 -21.55 -2.19 6.60
CA ASP A 245 -22.39 -1.78 7.72
C ASP A 245 -23.14 -0.47 7.44
N GLY A 246 -22.86 0.19 6.32
CA GLY A 246 -23.57 1.38 5.85
C GLY A 246 -23.20 2.62 6.66
N ASP A 247 -22.02 2.62 7.30
CA ASP A 247 -21.54 3.72 8.14
C ASP A 247 -20.84 4.82 7.33
N GLY A 248 -20.72 4.64 6.01
CA GLY A 248 -20.07 5.56 5.09
C GLY A 248 -18.54 5.46 5.08
N ARG A 249 -17.95 4.50 5.80
CA ARG A 249 -16.52 4.22 5.80
C ARG A 249 -16.21 3.07 4.85
N VAL A 250 -14.94 3.00 4.46
CA VAL A 250 -14.47 1.90 3.63
C VAL A 250 -14.11 0.70 4.49
N ASP A 251 -14.71 -0.44 4.17
CA ASP A 251 -14.26 -1.77 4.56
C ASP A 251 -13.35 -2.34 3.48
N VAL A 252 -12.35 -3.10 3.91
CA VAL A 252 -11.46 -3.84 3.01
C VAL A 252 -11.76 -5.32 3.14
N GLU A 253 -12.02 -5.96 2.00
CA GLU A 253 -12.10 -7.41 1.91
C GLU A 253 -10.91 -7.96 1.11
N VAL A 254 -10.20 -8.90 1.70
CA VAL A 254 -9.06 -9.60 1.11
C VAL A 254 -9.48 -11.05 0.88
N SER A 255 -9.59 -11.44 -0.39
CA SER A 255 -9.79 -12.85 -0.75
C SER A 255 -8.45 -13.57 -0.70
N VAL A 256 -8.40 -14.69 0.01
CA VAL A 256 -7.20 -15.50 0.20
C VAL A 256 -7.44 -16.93 -0.25
N SER A 257 -6.46 -17.53 -0.92
CA SER A 257 -6.44 -18.95 -1.23
C SER A 257 -5.59 -19.67 -0.21
N LEU A 258 -6.17 -20.65 0.49
CA LEU A 258 -5.54 -21.36 1.59
C LEU A 258 -5.29 -22.81 1.20
N ARG A 259 -4.04 -23.22 1.28
CA ARG A 259 -3.63 -24.59 1.00
C ARG A 259 -2.76 -25.09 2.13
N SER A 260 -3.04 -26.31 2.57
CA SER A 260 -2.27 -27.00 3.61
C SER A 260 -1.91 -28.39 3.12
N GLY A 261 -0.74 -28.85 3.52
CA GLY A 261 -0.23 -30.18 3.19
C GLY A 261 0.69 -30.73 4.27
N THR A 262 1.38 -31.82 3.95
CA THR A 262 2.40 -32.38 4.83
C THR A 262 3.56 -32.89 3.98
N VAL A 263 4.75 -32.36 4.26
CA VAL A 263 6.00 -32.84 3.67
C VAL A 263 6.38 -34.13 4.39
N THR A 264 6.44 -35.24 3.66
CA THR A 264 6.89 -36.52 4.19
C THR A 264 8.39 -36.71 4.00
N VAL A 265 9.00 -37.63 4.75
CA VAL A 265 10.41 -38.03 4.53
C VAL A 265 10.63 -38.53 3.10
N ALA A 266 9.64 -39.20 2.51
CA ALA A 266 9.72 -39.64 1.11
C ALA A 266 9.70 -38.46 0.13
N ALA A 267 8.91 -37.42 0.39
CA ALA A 267 8.91 -36.20 -0.42
C ALA A 267 10.26 -35.47 -0.33
N LEU A 268 10.88 -35.39 0.86
CA LEU A 268 12.20 -34.76 1.02
C LEU A 268 13.31 -35.45 0.22
N ARG A 269 13.17 -36.75 -0.11
CA ARG A 269 14.15 -37.44 -0.97
C ARG A 269 14.16 -36.89 -2.39
N LYS A 270 13.14 -36.13 -2.80
CA LYS A 270 13.10 -35.39 -4.06
C LYS A 270 13.83 -34.04 -3.98
N CYS A 271 14.35 -33.66 -2.82
CA CYS A 271 15.14 -32.44 -2.70
C CYS A 271 16.57 -32.69 -3.18
N LYS A 272 17.03 -31.90 -4.15
CA LYS A 272 18.39 -31.92 -4.67
C LYS A 272 18.95 -30.51 -4.69
N ASP A 273 20.13 -30.32 -4.09
CA ASP A 273 20.78 -29.01 -3.97
C ASP A 273 19.87 -27.91 -3.39
N GLY A 274 18.99 -28.27 -2.45
CA GLY A 274 18.03 -27.37 -1.81
C GLY A 274 16.78 -27.08 -2.63
N VAL A 275 16.63 -27.66 -3.82
CA VAL A 275 15.49 -27.47 -4.72
C VAL A 275 14.63 -28.73 -4.74
N PHE A 276 13.31 -28.58 -4.69
CA PHE A 276 12.37 -29.69 -4.79
C PHE A 276 12.23 -30.15 -6.25
N GLU A 277 12.56 -31.41 -6.56
CA GLU A 277 12.39 -31.97 -7.89
C GLU A 277 10.89 -32.24 -8.17
N GLY A 278 10.31 -31.44 -9.07
CA GLY A 278 8.91 -31.53 -9.50
C GLY A 278 8.07 -30.33 -9.02
N ASP A 279 6.75 -30.47 -9.06
CA ASP A 279 5.83 -29.45 -8.54
C ASP A 279 5.59 -29.66 -7.03
N PRO A 280 6.13 -28.80 -6.14
CA PRO A 280 5.90 -28.91 -4.70
C PRO A 280 4.42 -28.69 -4.34
N SER A 281 3.62 -28.07 -5.21
CA SER A 281 2.19 -27.87 -4.99
C SER A 281 1.40 -29.19 -4.92
N SER A 282 1.97 -30.28 -5.46
CA SER A 282 1.42 -31.65 -5.33
C SER A 282 1.42 -32.17 -3.88
N LEU A 283 2.17 -31.54 -2.97
CA LEU A 283 2.19 -31.88 -1.54
C LEU A 283 1.01 -31.27 -0.77
N LEU A 284 0.23 -30.42 -1.43
CA LEU A 284 -0.84 -29.63 -0.82
C LEU A 284 -2.21 -30.15 -1.21
N ALA A 285 -3.18 -29.98 -0.32
CA ALA A 285 -4.58 -30.16 -0.66
C ALA A 285 -5.06 -29.13 -1.71
N ALA A 286 -6.26 -29.37 -2.24
CA ALA A 286 -6.96 -28.41 -3.09
C ALA A 286 -7.15 -27.06 -2.35
N PRO A 287 -7.07 -25.93 -3.07
CA PRO A 287 -7.25 -24.62 -2.48
C PRO A 287 -8.63 -24.45 -1.85
N LYS A 288 -8.65 -23.82 -0.68
CA LYS A 288 -9.86 -23.35 -0.01
C LYS A 288 -9.85 -21.84 -0.02
N GLU A 289 -10.86 -21.24 -0.61
CA GLU A 289 -11.01 -19.79 -0.62
C GLU A 289 -11.53 -19.29 0.73
N GLY A 290 -10.91 -18.23 1.23
CA GLY A 290 -11.29 -17.49 2.41
C GLY A 290 -11.48 -16.01 2.08
N VAL A 291 -12.24 -15.31 2.91
CA VAL A 291 -12.39 -13.85 2.83
C VAL A 291 -12.11 -13.27 4.20
N LEU A 292 -11.06 -12.45 4.27
CA LEU A 292 -10.73 -11.64 5.43
C LEU A 292 -11.40 -10.27 5.25
N ARG A 293 -12.08 -9.81 6.29
CA ARG A 293 -12.82 -8.55 6.32
C ARG A 293 -12.28 -7.66 7.41
N PHE A 294 -11.91 -6.46 7.01
CA PHE A 294 -11.39 -5.41 7.86
C PHE A 294 -12.37 -4.24 7.81
N VAL A 295 -13.09 -4.05 8.90
CA VAL A 295 -14.14 -3.04 9.04
C VAL A 295 -13.48 -1.69 9.30
N GLY A 296 -13.85 -0.67 8.54
CA GLY A 296 -13.38 0.70 8.75
C GLY A 296 -13.80 1.22 10.12
N LYS A 297 -12.92 1.98 10.78
CA LYS A 297 -13.20 2.60 12.09
C LYS A 297 -12.85 4.10 12.09
N PRO A 298 -13.43 4.87 13.02
CA PRO A 298 -13.01 6.26 13.25
C PRO A 298 -11.50 6.39 13.43
N GLY A 299 -10.93 7.49 12.90
CA GLY A 299 -9.49 7.73 12.98
C GLY A 299 -8.68 6.96 11.94
N ARG A 300 -9.31 6.54 10.83
CA ARG A 300 -8.64 5.91 9.68
C ARG A 300 -7.98 4.56 10.02
N THR A 301 -8.55 3.81 10.96
CA THR A 301 -8.10 2.47 11.36
C THR A 301 -9.03 1.39 10.81
N PHE A 302 -8.58 0.15 10.89
CA PHE A 302 -9.31 -1.03 10.43
C PHE A 302 -9.28 -2.10 11.50
N GLU A 303 -10.38 -2.84 11.66
CA GLU A 303 -10.47 -3.95 12.61
C GLU A 303 -11.01 -5.22 11.93
N PRO A 304 -10.41 -6.40 12.17
CA PRO A 304 -10.94 -7.64 11.63
C PRO A 304 -12.30 -7.98 12.27
N ASP A 305 -13.25 -8.42 11.46
CA ASP A 305 -14.52 -8.96 11.96
C ASP A 305 -14.30 -10.29 12.73
N ALA A 306 -15.37 -10.80 13.37
CA ALA A 306 -15.26 -12.01 14.18
C ALA A 306 -14.84 -13.27 13.39
N GLU A 307 -15.27 -13.40 12.14
CA GLU A 307 -14.91 -14.53 11.28
C GLU A 307 -13.47 -14.41 10.77
N THR A 308 -13.05 -13.20 10.47
CA THR A 308 -11.69 -12.84 10.08
C THR A 308 -10.72 -13.16 11.21
N LYS A 309 -11.05 -12.78 12.47
CA LYS A 309 -10.24 -13.16 13.64
C LYS A 309 -10.07 -14.67 13.77
N LYS A 310 -11.13 -15.45 13.52
CA LYS A 310 -11.05 -16.93 13.53
C LYS A 310 -10.19 -17.48 12.39
N LEU A 311 -10.25 -16.86 11.21
CA LEU A 311 -9.49 -17.28 10.04
C LEU A 311 -8.00 -16.92 10.18
N LEU A 312 -7.69 -15.70 10.62
CA LEU A 312 -6.33 -15.23 10.89
C LEU A 312 -5.61 -16.12 11.91
N ALA A 313 -6.31 -16.64 12.92
CA ALA A 313 -5.74 -17.58 13.89
C ALA A 313 -5.32 -18.94 13.29
N ARG A 314 -5.59 -19.18 12.00
CA ARG A 314 -5.24 -20.40 11.25
C ARG A 314 -4.26 -20.15 10.12
N LEU A 315 -3.94 -18.88 9.81
CA LEU A 315 -2.92 -18.49 8.84
C LEU A 315 -1.54 -18.57 9.50
#